data_AF-A0A6C0HPJ9-F1
#
_entry.id   AF-A0A6C0HPJ9-F1
#
_cell.length_a   1.000
_cell.length_b   1.000
_cell.length_c   1.000
_cell.angle_alpha   90.00
_cell.angle_beta   90.00
_cell.angle_gamma   90.00
#
_symmetry.space_group_name_H-M   'P 1'
#
loop_
_entity.id
_entity.type
_entity.pdbx_description
1 polymer ?
#
loop_
_entity_poly.entity_id
_entity_poly.type
_entity_poly.pdbx_seq_one_letter_code
_entity_poly.pdbx_strand_id
1 'polypeptide(L)'
;MFAPRIFNPDFISESEKGGKKIWIFDTNKCYEYGLRIRWIYTHPEKHYTTNTLQYVGKYTHTEEYGMFGEGRRSVNYFNDNGKINSIQDNYDTPVCFREVIR
;
A
#
# COMPACT_ATOMS: atom_id res chain seq x y z
N MET A 1 -0.19 -16.97 -21.71
CA MET A 1 -1.41 -16.25 -21.27
C MET A 1 -0.94 -15.10 -20.39
N PHE A 2 -0.92 -13.86 -20.88
CA PHE A 2 -0.48 -12.70 -20.11
C PHE A 2 -1.65 -12.23 -19.24
N ALA A 3 -1.48 -12.21 -17.92
CA ALA A 3 -2.45 -11.58 -17.03
C ALA A 3 -2.63 -10.11 -17.44
N PRO A 4 -3.86 -9.57 -17.45
CA PRO A 4 -4.09 -8.17 -17.79
C PRO A 4 -3.26 -7.28 -16.86
N ARG A 5 -2.51 -6.33 -17.43
CA ARG A 5 -1.85 -5.28 -16.64
C ARG A 5 -2.96 -4.38 -16.09
N ILE A 6 -3.26 -4.52 -14.81
CA ILE A 6 -4.21 -3.64 -14.13
C ILE A 6 -3.47 -2.31 -13.90
N PHE A 7 -3.58 -1.40 -14.86
CA PHE A 7 -3.15 -0.02 -14.72
C PHE A 7 -4.31 0.74 -14.10
N ASN A 8 -4.38 0.78 -12.76
CA ASN A 8 -5.49 1.45 -12.08
C ASN A 8 -5.07 2.86 -11.64
N PRO A 9 -5.76 3.94 -12.05
CA PRO A 9 -5.48 5.28 -11.57
C PRO A 9 -5.88 5.49 -10.09
N ASP A 10 -6.61 4.54 -9.49
CA ASP A 10 -7.15 4.63 -8.12
C ASP A 10 -6.21 4.09 -7.03
N PHE A 11 -4.94 3.83 -7.37
CA PHE A 11 -3.95 3.51 -6.33
C PHE A 11 -3.71 4.75 -5.48
N ILE A 12 -3.66 4.54 -4.16
CA ILE A 12 -3.36 5.61 -3.22
C ILE A 12 -1.98 6.17 -3.60
N SER A 13 -1.86 7.48 -3.68
CA SER A 13 -0.58 8.12 -3.91
C SER A 13 0.32 7.99 -2.67
N GLU A 14 1.56 7.55 -2.85
CA GLU A 14 2.60 7.77 -1.84
C GLU A 14 2.87 9.27 -1.73
N SER A 15 2.73 9.84 -0.53
CA SER A 15 3.12 11.23 -0.27
C SER A 15 4.56 11.28 0.23
N GLU A 16 5.31 12.30 -0.18
CA GLU A 16 6.64 12.57 0.36
C GLU A 16 6.55 13.62 1.48
N LYS A 17 6.84 13.24 2.73
CA LYS A 17 6.94 14.19 3.86
C LYS A 17 8.35 14.17 4.44
N GLY A 18 9.15 15.17 4.09
CA GLY A 18 10.55 15.29 4.53
C GLY A 18 11.46 14.19 3.96
N GLY A 19 11.30 13.84 2.68
CA GLY A 19 12.04 12.76 2.01
C GLY A 19 11.53 11.35 2.28
N LYS A 20 10.35 11.21 2.91
CA LYS A 20 9.77 9.93 3.34
C LYS A 20 8.49 9.63 2.56
N LYS A 21 8.42 8.45 1.93
CA LYS A 21 7.19 7.91 1.31
C LYS A 21 6.27 7.36 2.40
N ILE A 22 5.06 7.90 2.50
CA ILE A 22 4.04 7.47 3.45
C ILE A 22 2.72 7.31 2.70
N TRP A 23 2.00 6.23 2.98
CA TRP A 23 0.65 6.02 2.48
C TRP A 23 -0.34 6.87 3.28
N ILE A 24 -1.17 7.64 2.58
CA ILE A 24 -2.23 8.41 3.21
C ILE A 24 -3.53 7.62 3.09
N PHE A 25 -3.98 7.07 4.21
CA PHE A 25 -5.25 6.33 4.30
C PHE A 25 -6.34 7.17 4.98
N ASP A 26 -7.53 7.14 4.40
CA ASP A 26 -8.79 7.53 5.06
C ASP A 26 -9.31 6.35 5.91
N THR A 27 -9.56 6.60 7.21
CA THR A 27 -10.07 5.60 8.16
C THR A 27 -11.52 5.17 7.89
N ASN A 28 -12.26 5.93 7.07
CA ASN A 28 -13.65 5.62 6.73
C ASN A 28 -13.75 4.69 5.51
N LYS A 29 -12.68 4.58 4.73
CA LYS A 29 -12.65 3.78 3.50
C LYS A 29 -12.08 2.40 3.73
N CYS A 30 -12.46 1.48 2.86
CA CYS A 30 -11.93 0.14 2.81
C CYS A 30 -10.84 0.04 1.75
N TYR A 31 -9.94 -0.91 1.94
CA TYR A 31 -8.77 -1.06 1.09
C TYR A 31 -8.56 -2.49 0.60
N GLU A 32 -7.94 -2.57 -0.55
CA GLU A 32 -7.30 -3.76 -1.06
C GLU A 32 -5.79 -3.52 -1.22
N TYR A 33 -5.05 -4.62 -1.18
CA TYR A 33 -3.60 -4.64 -1.12
C TYR A 33 -3.01 -5.55 -2.20
N GLY A 34 -1.86 -5.15 -2.74
CA GLY A 34 -1.09 -5.94 -3.70
C GLY A 34 0.42 -5.89 -3.46
N LEU A 35 1.07 -7.06 -3.56
CA LEU A 35 2.53 -7.22 -3.48
C LEU A 35 3.22 -7.04 -4.84
N ARG A 36 4.54 -6.81 -4.81
CA ARG A 36 5.46 -6.85 -5.96
C ARG A 36 5.03 -5.89 -7.07
N ILE A 37 4.90 -4.63 -6.69
CA ILE A 37 4.53 -3.56 -7.62
C ILE A 37 5.66 -3.21 -8.57
N ARG A 38 5.29 -2.73 -9.76
CA ARG A 38 6.18 -2.09 -10.71
C ARG A 38 5.91 -0.59 -10.71
N TRP A 39 6.98 0.16 -10.90
CA TRP A 39 6.96 1.60 -11.03
C TRP A 39 6.58 1.98 -12.45
N ILE A 40 5.75 3.00 -12.60
CA ILE A 40 5.51 3.63 -13.91
C ILE A 40 6.59 4.69 -14.04
N TYR A 41 7.61 4.47 -14.87
CA TYR A 41 8.74 5.41 -15.00
C TYR A 41 8.34 6.86 -15.30
N THR A 42 7.20 7.06 -15.97
CA THR A 42 6.63 8.39 -16.25
C THR A 42 5.84 9.01 -15.10
N HIS A 43 5.50 8.23 -14.07
CA HIS A 43 4.74 8.63 -12.88
C HIS A 43 5.28 7.84 -11.67
N PRO A 44 6.46 8.19 -11.13
CA PRO A 44 7.13 7.42 -10.07
C PRO A 44 6.35 7.36 -8.75
N GLU A 45 5.33 8.21 -8.58
CA GLU A 45 4.36 8.20 -7.49
C GLU A 45 3.23 7.19 -7.70
N LYS A 46 3.12 6.61 -8.89
CA LYS A 46 2.10 5.63 -9.26
C LYS A 46 2.71 4.23 -9.36
N HIS A 47 2.16 3.35 -8.55
CA HIS A 47 2.53 1.96 -8.50
C HIS A 47 1.41 1.08 -9.03
N TYR A 48 1.75 0.01 -9.74
CA TYR A 48 0.78 -0.99 -10.17
C TYR A 48 1.29 -2.40 -9.90
N THR A 49 0.36 -3.32 -9.68
CA THR A 49 0.66 -4.76 -9.59
C THR A 49 -0.14 -5.53 -10.63
N THR A 50 0.42 -6.65 -11.09
CA THR A 50 -0.32 -7.65 -11.87
C THR A 50 -0.86 -8.78 -11.00
N ASN A 51 -0.57 -8.75 -9.70
CA ASN A 51 -1.09 -9.72 -8.75
C ASN A 51 -2.55 -9.40 -8.41
N THR A 52 -3.31 -10.43 -8.10
CA THR A 52 -4.68 -10.26 -7.58
C THR A 52 -4.63 -9.47 -6.28
N LEU A 53 -5.41 -8.39 -6.23
CA LEU A 53 -5.54 -7.59 -5.02
C LEU A 53 -6.34 -8.35 -3.96
N GLN A 54 -5.90 -8.23 -2.72
CA GLN A 54 -6.54 -8.86 -1.56
C GLN A 54 -7.20 -7.81 -0.70
N TYR A 55 -8.47 -8.01 -0.37
CA TYR A 55 -9.18 -7.14 0.56
C TYR A 55 -8.57 -7.23 1.96
N VAL A 56 -8.27 -6.07 2.56
CA VAL A 56 -7.66 -5.99 3.89
C VAL A 56 -8.54 -5.30 4.93
N GLY A 57 -9.57 -4.56 4.51
CA GLY A 57 -10.51 -3.90 5.42
C GLY A 57 -10.28 -2.40 5.53
N LYS A 58 -10.81 -1.79 6.61
CA LYS A 58 -10.66 -0.36 6.89
C LYS A 58 -9.33 -0.08 7.54
N TYR A 59 -8.63 0.97 7.09
CA TYR A 59 -7.40 1.40 7.74
C TYR A 59 -7.68 1.81 9.19
N THR A 60 -6.80 1.39 10.09
CA THR A 60 -6.89 1.72 11.53
C THR A 60 -5.74 2.62 11.96
N HIS A 61 -4.51 2.18 11.75
CA HIS A 61 -3.31 2.90 12.13
C HIS A 61 -2.07 2.30 11.44
N THR A 62 -0.96 3.03 11.51
CA THR A 62 0.36 2.59 11.06
C THR A 62 1.31 2.61 12.24
N GLU A 63 2.08 1.54 12.41
CA GLU A 63 3.22 1.51 13.32
C GLU A 63 4.52 1.62 12.51
N GLU A 64 5.40 2.52 12.93
CA GLU A 64 6.70 2.72 12.30
C GLU A 64 7.79 2.11 13.18
N TYR A 65 8.66 1.29 12.58
CA TYR A 65 9.75 0.60 13.28
C TYR A 65 11.09 0.80 12.54
N GLY A 66 12.17 0.92 13.31
CA GLY A 66 13.53 1.14 12.81
C GLY A 66 14.06 2.54 13.14
N MET A 67 15.31 2.59 13.63
CA MET A 67 16.04 3.83 13.92
C MET A 67 16.83 4.31 12.69
N PHE A 68 17.20 5.59 12.71
CA PHE A 68 18.06 6.22 11.71
C PHE A 68 19.27 5.32 11.36
N GLY A 69 19.35 4.85 10.12
CA GLY A 69 20.51 4.16 9.56
C GLY A 69 20.25 2.74 9.01
N GLU A 70 19.25 2.01 9.49
CA GLU A 70 19.09 0.56 9.18
C GLU A 70 17.91 0.21 8.26
N GLY A 71 17.30 1.23 7.63
CA GLY A 71 16.11 1.06 6.81
C GLY A 71 14.84 1.10 7.65
N ARG A 72 14.00 2.09 7.37
CA ARG A 72 12.74 2.31 8.09
C ARG A 72 11.68 1.35 7.55
N ARG A 73 11.01 0.62 8.44
CA ARG A 73 9.92 -0.30 8.12
C ARG A 73 8.64 0.27 8.72
N SER A 74 7.51 0.08 8.04
CA SER A 74 6.21 0.43 8.61
C SER A 74 5.25 -0.74 8.46
N VAL A 75 4.33 -0.89 9.41
CA VAL A 75 3.26 -1.87 9.37
C VAL A 75 1.94 -1.12 9.39
N ASN A 76 1.14 -1.31 8.34
CA ASN A 76 -0.18 -0.73 8.21
C ASN A 76 -1.23 -1.75 8.65
N TYR A 77 -2.13 -1.35 9.54
CA TYR A 77 -3.14 -2.23 10.12
C TYR A 77 -4.52 -1.91 9.59
N PHE A 78 -5.24 -2.96 9.17
CA PHE A 78 -6.58 -2.88 8.62
C PHE A 78 -7.53 -3.79 9.38
N ASN A 79 -8.76 -3.35 9.59
CA ASN A 79 -9.81 -4.11 10.25
C ASN A 79 -10.88 -4.55 9.25
N ASP A 80 -11.04 -5.86 9.11
CA ASP A 80 -12.14 -6.49 8.38
C ASP A 80 -13.08 -7.17 9.39
N ASN A 81 -14.09 -6.41 9.86
CA ASN A 81 -15.14 -6.90 10.74
C ASN A 81 -14.65 -7.66 11.98
N GLY A 82 -13.59 -7.15 12.63
CA GLY A 82 -12.97 -7.73 13.82
C GLY A 82 -11.71 -8.56 13.53
N LYS A 83 -11.44 -8.89 12.26
CA LYS A 83 -10.17 -9.49 11.85
C LYS A 83 -9.16 -8.40 11.52
N ILE A 84 -8.03 -8.40 12.22
CA ILE A 84 -6.93 -7.47 11.95
C ILE A 84 -5.98 -8.07 10.90
N ASN A 85 -5.82 -7.36 9.78
CA ASN A 85 -4.84 -7.66 8.74
C ASN A 85 -3.70 -6.64 8.84
N SER A 86 -2.47 -7.12 9.01
CA SER A 86 -1.27 -6.27 9.07
C SER A 86 -0.44 -6.42 7.80
N ILE A 87 -0.04 -5.28 7.24
CA ILE A 87 0.70 -5.22 5.99
C ILE A 87 2.01 -4.47 6.23
N GLN A 88 3.12 -5.21 6.17
CA GLN A 88 4.44 -4.62 6.29
C GLN A 88 4.86 -4.00 4.95
N ASP A 89 5.18 -2.71 4.99
CA ASP A 89 5.88 -2.01 3.93
C ASP A 89 7.39 -2.16 4.16
N ASN A 90 8.06 -2.79 3.21
CA ASN A 90 9.50 -2.95 3.17
C ASN A 90 10.01 -2.57 1.79
N TYR A 91 11.18 -1.95 1.75
CA TYR A 91 11.87 -1.52 0.54
C TYR A 91 12.07 -2.66 -0.47
N ASP A 92 12.31 -3.89 0.01
CA ASP A 92 12.55 -5.06 -0.86
C ASP A 92 11.28 -5.65 -1.48
N THR A 93 10.13 -5.40 -0.86
CA THR A 93 8.84 -5.95 -1.27
C THR A 93 7.83 -4.83 -1.40
N PRO A 94 7.91 -4.05 -2.48
CA PRO A 94 7.11 -2.86 -2.61
C PRO A 94 5.63 -3.26 -2.75
N VAL A 95 4.75 -2.42 -2.20
CA VAL A 95 3.32 -2.68 -2.03
C VAL A 95 2.46 -1.60 -2.67
N CYS A 96 1.23 -1.93 -3.06
CA CYS A 96 0.24 -0.92 -3.43
C CYS A 96 -1.08 -1.12 -2.67
N PHE A 97 -1.78 -0.02 -2.47
CA PHE A 97 -3.12 -0.01 -1.89
C PHE A 97 -4.11 0.66 -2.82
N ARG A 98 -5.32 0.11 -2.87
CA ARG A 98 -6.45 0.63 -3.63
C ARG A 98 -7.63 0.87 -2.69
N GLU A 99 -8.23 2.05 -2.79
CA GLU A 99 -9.52 2.33 -2.14
C GLU A 99 -10.64 1.54 -2.82
N VAL A 100 -11.56 0.98 -2.02
CA VAL A 100 -12.74 0.29 -2.54
C VAL A 100 -14.01 0.76 -1.84
N ILE A 101 -15.08 0.88 -2.62
CA ILE A 101 -16.43 1.13 -2.12
C ILE A 101 -17.04 -0.23 -1.77
N ARG A 102 -17.48 -0.39 -0.51
CA ARG A 102 -18.19 -1.57 -0.02
C ARG A 102 -19.37 -1.15 0.84
#